data_AF-A0A158ABV8-F1
#
_entry.id   AF-A0A158ABV8-F1
#
_cell.length_a   1.000
_cell.length_b   1.000
_cell.length_c   1.000
_cell.angle_alpha   90.00
_cell.angle_beta   90.00
_cell.angle_gamma   90.00
#
_symmetry.space_group_name_H-M   'P 1'
#
loop_
_entity.id
_entity.type
_entity.pdbx_description
1 polymer ?
#
loop_
_entity_poly.entity_id
_entity_poly.type
_entity_poly.pdbx_seq_one_letter_code
_entity_poly.pdbx_strand_id
1 'polypeptide(L)'
;MYRTSDLPVLPHASNGGSPRRRETRHCLAFDLTVPGLNSAPARELLTHAFGANVRAHVVATSRRHDCTTLYVETDEVDANAAIARITRWFPNATLGRVIRITRR
;
A
#
# COMPACT_ATOMS: atom_id res chain seq x y z
N MET A 1 42.46 49.86 22.89
CA MET A 1 41.30 49.52 23.74
C MET A 1 40.19 48.98 22.85
N TYR A 2 39.49 47.98 23.37
CA TYR A 2 38.59 46.99 22.74
C TYR A 2 37.34 47.64 22.09
N ARG A 3 36.97 47.25 20.86
CA ARG A 3 35.94 46.25 20.47
C ARG A 3 34.51 46.78 20.63
N THR A 4 33.87 47.09 19.50
CA THR A 4 32.41 47.15 19.39
C THR A 4 31.99 46.47 18.09
N SER A 5 31.20 45.42 18.28
CA SER A 5 30.66 44.52 17.26
C SER A 5 29.46 45.16 16.58
N ASP A 6 29.33 44.99 15.26
CA ASP A 6 28.02 44.99 14.63
C ASP A 6 28.05 44.04 13.43
N LEU A 7 27.43 42.87 13.62
CA LEU A 7 27.18 41.87 12.59
C LEU A 7 25.77 42.09 12.05
N PRO A 8 25.56 42.21 10.73
CA PRO A 8 24.21 42.28 10.20
C PRO A 8 23.52 40.91 10.32
N VAL A 9 22.38 40.97 11.00
CA VAL A 9 21.31 39.98 11.19
C VAL A 9 21.13 39.04 9.99
N LEU A 10 21.27 37.73 10.25
CA LEU A 10 20.86 36.66 9.36
C LEU A 10 19.35 36.79 9.05
N PRO A 11 18.91 36.68 7.79
CA PRO A 11 17.49 36.59 7.50
C PRO A 11 16.93 35.31 8.11
N HIS A 12 15.94 35.47 8.99
CA HIS A 12 15.16 34.37 9.52
C HIS A 12 14.54 33.60 8.35
N ALA A 13 15.07 32.41 8.08
CA ALA A 13 14.42 31.44 7.22
C ALA A 13 13.09 31.07 7.88
N SER A 14 12.02 31.70 7.40
CA SER A 14 10.64 31.29 7.64
C SER A 14 10.46 29.91 7.05
N ASN A 15 10.84 28.87 7.81
CA ASN A 15 10.51 27.48 7.52
C ASN A 15 8.99 27.33 7.69
N GLY A 16 8.26 27.80 6.67
CA GLY A 16 6.88 27.43 6.40
C GLY A 16 6.85 25.98 5.96
N GLY A 17 7.10 25.07 6.90
CA GLY A 17 6.73 23.67 6.74
C GLY A 17 5.21 23.61 6.75
N SER A 18 4.59 23.72 5.58
CA SER A 18 3.18 23.39 5.41
C SER A 18 2.94 22.07 6.13
N PRO A 19 1.99 21.98 7.07
CA PRO A 19 1.68 20.70 7.68
C PRO A 19 1.31 19.79 6.53
N ARG A 20 2.13 18.75 6.26
CA ARG A 20 1.77 17.68 5.35
C ARG A 20 0.44 17.16 5.87
N ARG A 21 -0.66 17.63 5.28
CA ARG A 21 -2.00 17.13 5.53
C ARG A 21 -1.89 15.64 5.22
N ARG A 22 -1.80 14.82 6.27
CA ARG A 22 -1.87 13.36 6.13
C ARG A 22 -3.24 13.10 5.52
N GLU A 23 -3.25 12.93 4.22
CA GLU A 23 -4.45 12.69 3.47
C GLU A 23 -4.90 11.28 3.84
N THR A 24 -5.91 11.19 4.70
CA THR A 24 -6.53 9.91 5.02
C THR A 24 -7.12 9.36 3.73
N ARG A 25 -6.53 8.29 3.18
CA ARG A 25 -7.00 7.65 1.96
C ARG A 25 -7.89 6.47 2.33
N HIS A 26 -9.07 6.44 1.72
CA HIS A 26 -9.92 5.25 1.76
C HIS A 26 -9.31 4.19 0.86
N CYS A 27 -9.19 2.98 1.40
CA CYS A 27 -8.56 1.86 0.73
C CYS A 27 -9.39 0.60 1.00
N LEU A 28 -9.22 -0.41 0.16
CA LEU A 28 -9.73 -1.74 0.42
C LEU A 28 -8.60 -2.66 0.89
N ALA A 29 -8.94 -3.55 1.81
CA ALA A 29 -8.08 -4.66 2.19
C ALA A 29 -8.83 -5.97 2.09
N PHE A 30 -8.13 -7.03 1.69
CA PHE A 30 -8.71 -8.36 1.54
C PHE A 30 -7.65 -9.45 1.63
N ASP A 31 -8.09 -10.64 2.01
CA ASP A 31 -7.26 -11.84 1.91
C ASP A 31 -7.42 -12.46 0.52
N LEU A 32 -6.30 -12.85 -0.09
CA LEU A 32 -6.25 -13.52 -1.38
C LEU A 32 -5.44 -14.81 -1.24
N THR A 33 -6.10 -15.95 -1.42
CA THR A 33 -5.42 -17.25 -1.48
C THR A 33 -5.21 -17.64 -2.92
N VAL A 34 -3.96 -17.81 -3.32
CA VAL A 34 -3.54 -18.09 -4.69
C VAL A 34 -2.93 -19.49 -4.76
N PRO A 35 -3.55 -20.44 -5.48
CA PRO A 35 -2.98 -21.75 -5.75
C PRO A 35 -1.84 -21.69 -6.79
N GLY A 36 -0.84 -22.55 -6.64
CA GLY A 36 0.26 -22.74 -7.59
C GLY A 36 1.22 -21.56 -7.73
N LEU A 37 1.01 -20.48 -6.99
CA LEU A 37 1.86 -19.29 -7.01
C LEU A 37 2.52 -19.07 -5.66
N ASN A 38 3.84 -18.94 -5.72
CA ASN A 38 4.64 -18.43 -4.62
C ASN A 38 4.39 -16.93 -4.42
N SER A 39 4.84 -16.39 -3.28
CA SER A 39 4.56 -15.01 -2.88
C SER A 39 5.12 -13.94 -3.83
N ALA A 40 6.29 -14.16 -4.44
CA ALA A 40 6.92 -13.21 -5.37
C ALA A 40 6.11 -12.98 -6.66
N PRO A 41 5.79 -14.02 -7.47
CA PRO A 41 5.00 -13.82 -8.69
C PRO A 41 3.57 -13.34 -8.40
N ALA A 42 2.99 -13.73 -7.27
CA ALA A 42 1.68 -13.21 -6.85
C ALA A 42 1.73 -11.70 -6.56
N ARG A 43 2.81 -11.19 -5.95
CA ARG A 43 3.02 -9.75 -5.71
C ARG A 43 3.23 -8.96 -7.00
N GLU A 44 3.95 -9.52 -7.96
CA GLU A 44 4.16 -8.90 -9.27
C GLU A 44 2.83 -8.77 -10.03
N LEU A 45 2.02 -9.84 -10.06
CA LEU A 45 0.69 -9.80 -10.66
C LEU A 45 -0.24 -8.82 -9.95
N LEU A 46 -0.21 -8.76 -8.62
CA LEU A 46 -0.97 -7.75 -7.86
C LEU A 46 -0.55 -6.33 -8.25
N THR A 47 0.75 -6.08 -8.38
CA THR A 47 1.29 -4.78 -8.80
C THR A 47 0.84 -4.43 -10.21
N HIS A 48 0.80 -5.41 -11.11
CA HIS A 48 0.30 -5.20 -12.47
C HIS A 48 -1.23 -4.96 -12.51
N ALA A 49 -1.99 -5.64 -11.66
CA ALA A 49 -3.45 -5.51 -11.59
C ALA A 49 -3.93 -4.21 -10.93
N PHE A 50 -3.26 -3.77 -9.85
CA PHE A 50 -3.70 -2.65 -9.02
C PHE A 50 -2.79 -1.43 -9.08
N GLY A 51 -1.63 -1.54 -9.74
CA GLY A 51 -0.61 -0.49 -9.81
C GLY A 51 0.38 -0.53 -8.63
N ALA A 52 1.30 0.42 -8.62
CA ALA A 52 2.46 0.44 -7.72
C ALA A 52 2.13 0.63 -6.23
N ASN A 53 0.93 1.10 -5.88
CA ASN A 53 0.55 1.39 -4.50
C ASN A 53 -0.04 0.20 -3.74
N VAL A 54 -0.26 -0.93 -4.42
CA VAL A 54 -0.73 -2.15 -3.78
C VAL A 54 0.33 -2.65 -2.79
N ARG A 55 -0.11 -3.08 -1.61
CA ARG A 55 0.77 -3.78 -0.66
C ARG A 55 0.23 -5.17 -0.44
N ALA A 56 1.11 -6.17 -0.45
CA ALA A 56 0.71 -7.55 -0.22
C ALA A 56 1.67 -8.23 0.76
N HIS A 57 1.11 -8.70 1.88
CA HIS A 57 1.83 -9.36 2.96
C HIS A 57 1.45 -10.83 2.98
N VAL A 58 2.45 -11.72 3.04
CA VAL A 58 2.18 -13.16 3.16
C VAL A 58 1.65 -13.42 4.56
N VAL A 59 0.45 -13.99 4.63
CA VAL A 59 -0.20 -14.40 5.89
C VAL A 59 0.05 -15.87 6.15
N ALA A 60 -0.02 -16.69 5.11
CA ALA A 60 0.20 -18.12 5.20
C ALA A 60 0.75 -18.69 3.90
N THR A 61 1.51 -19.79 4.00
CA THR A 61 1.86 -20.65 2.88
C THR A 61 1.54 -22.09 3.27
N SER A 62 0.89 -22.82 2.37
CA SER A 62 0.56 -24.23 2.57
C SER A 62 1.24 -25.06 1.51
N ARG A 63 2.28 -25.82 1.92
CA ARG A 63 2.99 -26.74 1.02
C ARG A 63 2.12 -27.94 0.61
N ARG A 64 1.22 -28.37 1.49
CA ARG A 64 0.33 -29.53 1.23
C ARG A 64 -0.65 -29.24 0.09
N HIS A 65 -1.14 -28.01 0.04
CA HIS A 65 -2.15 -27.58 -0.94
C HIS A 65 -1.57 -26.68 -2.03
N ASP A 66 -0.24 -26.51 -2.03
CA ASP A 66 0.51 -25.63 -2.94
C ASP A 66 -0.17 -24.26 -3.12
N CYS A 67 -0.41 -23.56 -2.01
CA CYS A 67 -1.08 -22.26 -2.04
C CYS A 67 -0.45 -21.24 -1.10
N THR A 68 -0.55 -19.96 -1.49
CA THR A 68 -0.09 -18.81 -0.71
C THR A 68 -1.27 -17.90 -0.41
N THR A 69 -1.46 -17.52 0.85
CA THR A 69 -2.45 -16.51 1.26
C THR A 69 -1.77 -15.19 1.53
N LEU A 70 -2.27 -14.14 0.89
CA LEU A 70 -1.78 -12.77 0.97
C LEU A 70 -2.85 -11.87 1.58
N TYR A 71 -2.48 -11.05 2.55
CA TYR A 71 -3.25 -9.88 2.92
C TYR A 71 -2.88 -8.74 1.98
N VAL A 72 -3.85 -8.27 1.21
CA VAL A 72 -3.67 -7.27 0.17
C VAL A 72 -4.37 -5.99 0.58
N GLU A 73 -3.69 -4.87 0.43
CA GLU A 73 -4.23 -3.53 0.61
C GLU A 73 -4.03 -2.73 -0.68
N THR A 74 -5.10 -2.11 -1.17
CA THR A 74 -5.15 -1.38 -2.44
C THR A 74 -5.80 -0.01 -2.26
N ASP A 75 -5.41 0.95 -3.10
CA ASP A 75 -6.03 2.28 -3.17
C ASP A 75 -7.41 2.24 -3.87
N GLU A 76 -7.83 1.09 -4.40
CA GLU A 76 -9.19 0.90 -4.91
C GLU A 76 -10.22 1.07 -3.78
N VAL A 77 -11.32 1.75 -4.07
CA VAL A 77 -12.40 2.05 -3.09
C VAL A 77 -13.70 1.32 -3.41
N ASP A 78 -13.86 0.86 -4.65
CA ASP A 78 -14.98 0.05 -5.08
C ASP A 78 -14.65 -1.45 -4.99
N ALA A 79 -15.40 -2.16 -4.13
CA ALA A 79 -15.24 -3.59 -3.94
C ALA A 79 -15.53 -4.38 -5.23
N ASN A 80 -16.51 -3.93 -6.03
CA ASN A 80 -16.85 -4.61 -7.28
C ASN A 80 -15.73 -4.48 -8.31
N ALA A 81 -15.12 -3.29 -8.42
CA ALA A 81 -13.94 -3.08 -9.25
C ALA A 81 -12.74 -3.94 -8.81
N ALA A 82 -12.50 -4.04 -7.49
CA ALA A 82 -11.46 -4.89 -6.95
C ALA A 82 -11.71 -6.38 -7.27
N ILE A 83 -12.93 -6.87 -7.04
CA ILE A 83 -13.33 -8.24 -7.37
C ILE A 83 -13.13 -8.51 -8.86
N ALA A 84 -13.60 -7.62 -9.73
CA ALA A 84 -13.46 -7.79 -11.19
C ALA A 84 -11.99 -7.90 -11.63
N ARG A 85 -11.09 -7.08 -11.05
CA ARG A 85 -9.64 -7.19 -11.35
C ARG A 85 -9.06 -8.49 -10.83
N ILE A 86 -9.41 -8.91 -9.61
CA ILE A 86 -8.91 -10.15 -9.02
C ILE A 86 -9.33 -11.34 -9.88
N THR A 87 -10.61 -11.44 -10.25
CA THR A 87 -11.12 -12.52 -11.09
C THR A 87 -10.43 -12.56 -12.45
N ARG A 88 -10.06 -11.40 -13.01
CA ARG A 88 -9.34 -11.31 -14.29
C ARG A 88 -7.89 -11.80 -14.21
N TRP A 89 -7.16 -11.42 -13.17
CA TRP A 89 -5.72 -11.70 -13.05
C TRP A 89 -5.40 -12.99 -12.27
N PHE A 90 -6.33 -13.44 -11.44
CA PHE A 90 -6.21 -14.61 -10.58
C PHE A 90 -7.44 -15.52 -10.73
N PRO A 91 -7.62 -16.17 -11.89
CA PRO A 91 -8.83 -16.92 -12.21
C PRO A 91 -9.13 -18.09 -11.26
N ASN A 92 -8.09 -18.61 -10.59
CA ASN A 92 -8.20 -19.73 -9.65
C ASN A 92 -8.00 -19.31 -8.18
N ALA A 93 -7.92 -18.01 -7.89
CA ALA A 93 -7.73 -17.56 -6.52
C ALA A 93 -9.05 -17.50 -5.74
N THR A 94 -8.95 -17.67 -4.43
CA THR A 94 -10.06 -17.44 -3.51
C THR A 94 -9.90 -16.06 -2.88
N LEU A 95 -10.92 -15.24 -3.04
CA LEU A 95 -11.04 -13.96 -2.34
C LEU A 95 -11.71 -14.19 -0.99
N GLY A 96 -11.01 -13.82 0.08
CA GLY A 96 -11.53 -13.83 1.43
C GLY A 96 -12.35 -12.57 1.75
N ARG A 97 -12.34 -12.19 3.03
CA ARG A 97 -13.11 -11.03 3.49
C ARG A 97 -12.57 -9.75 2.86
N VAL A 98 -13.45 -8.95 2.26
CA VAL A 98 -13.13 -7.59 1.81
C VAL A 98 -13.58 -6.59 2.89
N ILE A 99 -12.66 -5.72 3.31
CA ILE A 99 -12.92 -4.66 4.28
C ILE A 99 -12.49 -3.30 3.72
N ARG A 100 -13.21 -2.24 4.11
CA ARG A 100 -12.75 -0.87 3.92
C ARG A 100 -11.84 -0.48 5.07
N ILE A 101 -10.69 0.07 4.73
CA ILE A 101 -9.73 0.60 5.69
C ILE A 101 -9.43 2.07 5.36
N THR A 102 -8.85 2.78 6.32
CA THR A 102 -8.31 4.12 6.11
C THR A 102 -6.81 4.09 6.36
N ARG A 103 -6.03 4.49 5.35
CA ARG A 103 -4.58 4.66 5.46
C ARG A 103 -4.24 6.13 5.75
N ARG A 104 -3.22 6.35 6.59
CA ARG A 104 -2.72 7.67 6.99
C ARG A 104 -1.26 7.86 6.61
#